data_AF-A0A9E3PSV3-F1
#
_entry.id   AF-A0A9E3PSV3-F1
#
_cell.length_a   1.000
_cell.length_b   1.000
_cell.length_c   1.000
_cell.angle_alpha   90.00
_cell.angle_beta   90.00
_cell.angle_gamma   90.00
#
_symmetry.space_group_name_H-M   'P 1'
#
loop_
_entity.id
_entity.type
_entity.pdbx_description
1 polymer ?
#
loop_
_entity_poly.entity_id
_entity_poly.type
_entity_poly.pdbx_seq_one_letter_code
_entity_poly.pdbx_strand_id
1 'polypeptide(L)' 'MGRYRYRTRVLIGPWRDTAERAAADAVRSRQARFEADDAGLVWLVPGTIELADDRGQARGLDRDEA' A
#
# COMPACT_ATOMS: atom_id res chain seq x y z
N MET A 1 -5.03 16.44 3.23
CA MET A 1 -3.76 15.68 3.17
C MET A 1 -4.13 14.21 3.30
N GLY A 2 -3.86 13.41 2.27
CA GLY A 2 -4.22 11.99 2.27
C GLY A 2 -3.43 11.19 3.30
N ARG A 3 -4.05 10.16 3.89
CA ARG A 3 -3.33 9.15 4.69
C ARG A 3 -3.30 7.85 3.91
N TYR A 4 -2.18 7.17 3.89
CA TYR A 4 -1.97 5.94 3.13
C TYR A 4 -1.68 4.76 4.06
N ARG A 5 -2.15 3.56 3.76
CA ARG A 5 -1.70 2.34 4.47
C ARG A 5 -1.73 1.15 3.54
N TYR A 6 -0.94 0.13 3.85
CA TYR A 6 -1.05 -1.14 3.16
C TYR A 6 -2.17 -1.98 3.78
N ARG A 7 -2.86 -2.75 2.95
CA ARG A 7 -3.84 -3.74 3.39
C ARG A 7 -3.69 -5.02 2.59
N THR A 8 -3.68 -6.14 3.29
CA THR A 8 -3.83 -7.48 2.73
C THR A 8 -5.09 -8.11 3.33
N ARG A 9 -5.37 -9.37 2.96
CA ARG A 9 -6.47 -10.13 3.56
C ARG A 9 -6.33 -10.34 5.07
N VAL A 10 -5.10 -10.41 5.58
CA VAL A 10 -4.81 -10.80 6.98
C VAL A 10 -4.14 -9.71 7.81
N LEU A 11 -3.50 -8.73 7.17
CA LEU A 11 -2.74 -7.67 7.83
C LEU A 11 -3.11 -6.30 7.30
N ILE A 12 -3.24 -5.35 8.23
CA ILE A 12 -3.51 -3.93 7.95
C ILE A 12 -2.39 -3.12 8.59
N GLY A 13 -1.72 -2.30 7.77
CA GLY A 13 -0.64 -1.43 8.22
C GLY A 13 -1.13 -0.16 8.91
N PRO A 14 -0.22 0.57 9.58
CA PRO A 14 -0.52 1.89 10.12
C PRO A 14 -0.74 2.91 8.99
N TRP A 15 -1.52 3.96 9.29
CA TRP A 15 -1.65 5.12 8.40
C TRP A 15 -0.34 5.92 8.35
N ARG A 16 0.03 6.33 7.13
CA ARG A 16 1.20 7.12 6.77
C ARG A 16 0.80 8.37 6.01
N ASP A 17 1.70 9.32 5.99
CA ASP A 17 1.61 10.58 5.27
C ASP A 17 1.88 10.42 3.76
N THR A 18 2.59 9.37 3.35
CA THR A 18 2.88 9.09 1.93
C THR A 18 2.63 7.63 1.55
N ALA A 19 2.35 7.38 0.26
CA ALA A 19 2.15 6.04 -0.27
C ALA A 19 3.43 5.19 -0.20
N GLU A 20 4.60 5.80 -0.39
CA GLU A 20 5.91 5.14 -0.34
C GLU A 20 6.21 4.60 1.05
N ARG A 21 5.85 5.34 2.11
CA ARG A 21 6.00 4.86 3.49
C ARG A 21 5.05 3.70 3.78
N ALA A 22 3.83 3.74 3.27
CA ALA A 22 2.89 2.63 3.38
C ALA A 22 3.41 1.38 2.62
N ALA A 23 3.97 1.56 1.44
CA ALA A 23 4.61 0.51 0.65
C ALA A 23 5.84 -0.08 1.37
N ALA A 24 6.71 0.77 1.93
CA ALA A 24 7.86 0.33 2.71
C ALA A 24 7.45 -0.53 3.92
N ASP A 25 6.32 -0.21 4.57
CA ASP A 25 5.79 -1.02 5.67
C ASP A 25 5.27 -2.38 5.20
N ALA A 26 4.66 -2.45 4.01
CA ALA A 26 4.28 -3.73 3.40
C ALA A 26 5.50 -4.60 3.12
N VAL A 27 6.60 -4.00 2.62
CA VAL A 27 7.87 -4.70 2.38
C VAL A 27 8.52 -5.16 3.67
N ARG A 28 8.61 -4.30 4.68
CA ARG A 28 9.13 -4.65 6.02
C ARG A 28 8.36 -5.80 6.65
N SER A 29 7.05 -5.85 6.42
CA SER A 29 6.15 -6.90 6.91
C SER A 29 6.16 -8.15 6.02
N ARG A 30 7.04 -8.22 5.01
CA ARG A 30 7.16 -9.33 4.04
C ARG A 30 5.86 -9.62 3.28
N GLN A 31 5.02 -8.60 3.08
CA GLN A 31 3.78 -8.69 2.29
C GLN A 31 4.00 -8.32 0.83
N ALA A 32 5.03 -7.52 0.55
CA ALA A 32 5.40 -7.04 -0.77
C ALA A 32 6.92 -6.95 -0.91
N ARG A 33 7.41 -6.65 -2.11
CA ARG A 33 8.79 -6.27 -2.42
C ARG A 33 8.80 -5.15 -3.44
N PHE A 34 9.86 -4.35 -3.47
CA PHE A 34 10.13 -3.48 -4.62
C PHE A 34 10.75 -4.31 -5.75
N GLU A 35 10.47 -3.94 -6.99
CA GLU A 35 11.22 -4.45 -8.14
C GLU A 35 12.67 -3.97 -8.09
N ALA A 36 13.57 -4.70 -8.76
CA ALA A 36 15.01 -4.43 -8.72
C ALA A 36 15.38 -3.02 -9.22
N ASP A 37 14.55 -2.43 -10.08
CA ASP A 37 14.74 -1.09 -10.66
C ASP A 37 13.90 -0.01 -9.95
N ASP A 38 13.34 -0.31 -8.77
CA ASP A 38 12.38 0.54 -8.03
C ASP A 38 11.15 0.96 -8.86
N ALA A 39 10.89 0.27 -9.98
CA ALA A 39 9.83 0.60 -10.94
C ALA A 39 8.41 0.36 -10.40
N GLY A 40 8.27 -0.40 -9.31
CA GLY A 40 6.98 -0.68 -8.72
C GLY A 40 7.02 -1.54 -7.46
N LEU A 41 5.91 -1.49 -6.72
CA LEU A 41 5.64 -2.39 -5.61
C LEU A 41 4.99 -3.68 -6.14
N VAL A 42 5.61 -4.82 -5.88
CA VAL A 42 5.07 -6.14 -6.21
C VAL A 42 4.60 -6.82 -4.93
N TRP A 43 3.32 -7.15 -4.90
CA TRP A 43 2.70 -7.86 -3.79
C TRP A 43 3.10 -9.34 -3.80
N LEU A 44 3.62 -9.84 -2.67
CA LEU A 44 3.90 -11.27 -2.49
C LEU A 44 2.62 -12.04 -2.11
N VAL A 45 1.68 -11.34 -1.47
CA VAL A 45 0.32 -11.79 -1.20
C VAL A 45 -0.67 -10.71 -1.64
N PRO A 46 -1.89 -11.06 -2.08
CA PRO A 46 -2.87 -10.08 -2.53
C PRO A 46 -3.08 -8.94 -1.51
N GLY A 47 -2.86 -7.72 -1.96
CA GLY A 47 -2.95 -6.52 -1.14
C GLY A 47 -2.99 -5.25 -1.99
N THR A 48 -3.26 -4.14 -1.33
CA THR A 48 -3.38 -2.81 -1.95
C THR A 48 -2.88 -1.73 -1.00
N ILE A 49 -2.54 -0.56 -1.55
CA ILE A 49 -2.31 0.65 -0.77
C ILE A 49 -3.64 1.40 -0.72
N GLU A 50 -4.22 1.51 0.46
CA GLU A 50 -5.42 2.30 0.69
C GLU A 50 -5.07 3.77 0.91
N LEU A 51 -5.86 4.68 0.34
CA LEU A 51 -5.88 6.11 0.62
C LEU A 51 -7.12 6.45 1.44
N ALA A 52 -6.93 7.07 2.61
CA ALA A 52 -8.01 7.70 3.36
C ALA A 52 -8.46 8.97 2.63
N ASP A 53 -9.75 9.01 2.28
CA ASP A 53 -10.41 10.24 1.85
C ASP A 53 -10.50 11.24 3.03
N ASP A 54 -10.88 12.49 2.74
CA ASP A 54 -11.02 13.55 3.75
C ASP A 54 -12.09 13.23 4.83
N ARG A 55 -12.88 12.17 4.64
CA ARG A 55 -13.86 11.64 5.61
C ARG A 55 -13.31 10.45 6.41
N GLY A 56 -12.05 10.07 6.19
CA GLY A 56 -11.39 8.94 6.85
C GLY A 56 -11.71 7.56 6.26
N GLN A 57 -12.34 7.49 5.09
CA GLN A 57 -12.66 6.24 4.43
C GLN A 57 -11.53 5.78 3.52
N ALA A 58 -11.12 4.53 3.67
CA ALA A 58 -10.06 3.91 2.90
C ALA A 58 -10.55 3.48 1.51
N ARG A 59 -9.90 3.92 0.43
CA ARG A 59 -10.09 3.43 -0.94
C ARG A 59 -8.81 2.78 -1.45
N GLY A 60 -8.91 1.55 -1.95
CA GLY A 60 -7.77 0.84 -2.56
C GLY A 60 -7.32 1.56 -3.84
N LEU A 61 -6.01 1.78 -3.97
CA LEU A 61 -5.38 2.20 -5.21
C LEU A 61 -4.97 0.94 -5.97
N ASP A 62 -5.95 0.26 -6.56
CA ASP A 62 -5.68 -0.88 -7.44
C ASP A 62 -5.24 -0.33 -8.80
N ARG A 63 -4.01 -0.65 -9.20
CA ARG A 63 -3.48 -0.36 -10.53
C ARG A 63 -4.02 -1.43 -11.48
N ASP A 64 -5.30 -1.34 -11.80
CA ASP A 64 -5.87 -1.95 -13.01
C ASP A 64 -5.94 -0.84 -14.06
N GLU A 65 -5.03 -0.83 -15.01
CA GLU A 65 -5.32 -0.56 -16.43
C GLU A 65 -4.08 -0.79 -17.33
N ALA A 66 -4.34 -1.54 -18.40
CA ALA A 66 -3.53 -1.92 -19.58
C ALA A 66 -2.62 -3.15 -19.47
#